data_AF-A0A3M1X6Q6-F1
#
_entry.id   AF-A0A3M1X6Q6-F1
#
_cell.length_a   1.000
_cell.length_b   1.000
_cell.length_c   1.000
_cell.angle_alpha   90.00
_cell.angle_beta   90.00
_cell.angle_gamma   90.00
#
_symmetry.space_group_name_H-M   'P 1'
#
loop_
_entity.id
_entity.type
_entity.pdbx_description
1 polymer ?
#
loop_
_entity_poly.entity_id
_entity_poly.type
_entity_poly.pdbx_seq_one_letter_code
_entity_poly.pdbx_strand_id
1 'polypeptide(L)'
;MSEALVHIEQNALALQADMSWLAQVIEHRFKTYFGEAADLPVTELPPPPLPADAIYADVVRHFQMGTQERLVLLLALAPHVCPQLLDMFFTKNETYGRGFSEFGGIKGHQHSGFLPTGETAAF
;
A
#
# COMPACT_ATOMS: atom_id res chain seq x y z
N MET A 1 -15.68 26.31 -13.74
CA MET A 1 -15.09 25.53 -12.63
C MET A 1 -13.61 25.41 -12.91
N SER A 2 -12.78 25.87 -11.97
CA SER A 2 -11.34 26.10 -12.17
C SER A 2 -10.59 24.81 -12.51
N GLU A 3 -9.69 24.86 -13.49
CA GLU A 3 -8.76 23.78 -13.90
C GLU A 3 -8.05 23.12 -12.70
N ALA A 4 -7.76 23.91 -11.65
CA ALA A 4 -7.18 23.41 -10.40
C ALA A 4 -8.08 22.39 -9.66
N LEU A 5 -9.41 22.51 -9.73
CA LEU A 5 -10.33 21.55 -9.10
C LEU A 5 -10.30 20.21 -9.84
N VAL A 6 -10.17 20.24 -11.17
CA VAL A 6 -10.06 19.03 -12.00
C VAL A 6 -8.80 18.25 -11.62
N HIS A 7 -7.65 18.93 -11.46
CA HIS A 7 -6.41 18.27 -11.04
C HIS A 7 -6.51 17.61 -9.65
N ILE A 8 -7.19 18.25 -8.70
CA ILE A 8 -7.37 17.69 -7.34
C ILE A 8 -8.26 16.45 -7.39
N GLU A 9 -9.37 16.49 -8.13
CA GLU A 9 -10.29 15.37 -8.30
C GLU A 9 -9.59 14.18 -8.99
N GLN A 10 -8.86 14.43 -10.08
CA GLN A 10 -8.10 13.37 -10.77
C GLN A 10 -7.01 12.78 -9.87
N ASN A 11 -6.33 13.61 -9.07
CA ASN A 11 -5.33 13.14 -8.13
C ASN A 11 -5.93 12.25 -7.03
N ALA A 12 -7.09 12.64 -6.49
CA ALA A 12 -7.80 11.84 -5.49
C ALA A 12 -8.27 10.49 -6.07
N LEU A 13 -8.83 10.48 -7.29
CA LEU A 13 -9.25 9.25 -7.97
C LEU A 13 -8.07 8.32 -8.24
N ALA A 14 -6.94 8.85 -8.71
CA ALA A 14 -5.73 8.08 -8.95
C ALA A 14 -5.21 7.43 -7.65
N LEU A 15 -5.10 8.22 -6.57
CA LEU A 15 -4.65 7.71 -5.28
C LEU A 15 -5.63 6.70 -4.68
N GLN A 16 -6.95 6.89 -4.86
CA GLN A 16 -7.95 5.95 -4.36
C GLN A 16 -7.84 4.60 -5.05
N ALA A 17 -7.73 4.57 -6.38
CA ALA A 17 -7.55 3.33 -7.14
C ALA A 17 -6.29 2.57 -6.69
N ASP A 18 -5.21 3.31 -6.46
CA ASP A 18 -3.94 2.74 -6.02
C ASP A 18 -3.96 2.23 -4.59
N MET A 19 -4.61 2.93 -3.68
CA MET A 19 -4.79 2.47 -2.31
C MET A 19 -5.67 1.21 -2.28
N SER A 20 -6.71 1.13 -3.13
CA SER A 20 -7.49 -0.10 -3.31
C SER A 20 -6.65 -1.26 -3.88
N TRP A 21 -5.72 -0.96 -4.77
CA TRP A 21 -4.78 -1.96 -5.29
C TRP A 21 -3.77 -2.42 -4.23
N LEU A 22 -3.19 -1.49 -3.46
CA LEU A 22 -2.31 -1.82 -2.32
C LEU A 22 -3.03 -2.75 -1.33
N ALA A 23 -4.31 -2.48 -1.02
CA ALA A 23 -5.12 -3.33 -0.16
C ALA A 23 -5.21 -4.77 -0.67
N GLN A 24 -5.44 -4.96 -1.98
CA GLN A 24 -5.51 -6.28 -2.61
C GLN A 24 -4.16 -7.00 -2.54
N VAL A 25 -3.06 -6.28 -2.75
CA VAL A 25 -1.71 -6.84 -2.64
C VAL A 25 -1.42 -7.28 -1.20
N ILE A 26 -1.72 -6.45 -0.20
CA ILE A 26 -1.56 -6.80 1.22
C ILE A 26 -2.40 -8.04 1.54
N GLU A 27 -3.68 -8.05 1.16
CA GLU A 27 -4.57 -9.18 1.41
C GLU A 27 -4.04 -10.48 0.78
N HIS A 28 -3.54 -10.40 -0.46
CA HIS A 28 -2.94 -11.55 -1.13
C HIS A 28 -1.68 -12.05 -0.41
N ARG A 29 -0.76 -11.16 -0.01
CA ARG A 29 0.46 -11.56 0.72
C ARG A 29 0.14 -12.25 2.04
N PHE A 30 -0.85 -11.76 2.78
CA PHE A 30 -1.30 -12.40 4.01
C PHE A 30 -1.95 -13.77 3.76
N LYS A 31 -2.82 -13.89 2.75
CA LYS A 31 -3.42 -15.19 2.38
C LYS A 31 -2.35 -16.20 1.97
N THR A 32 -1.37 -15.79 1.18
CA THR A 32 -0.24 -16.64 0.80
C THR A 32 0.60 -17.05 2.01
N TYR A 33 0.94 -16.11 2.89
CA TYR A 33 1.72 -16.38 4.10
C TYR A 33 1.04 -17.39 5.04
N PHE A 34 -0.29 -17.30 5.19
CA PHE A 34 -1.07 -18.24 6.00
C PHE A 34 -1.51 -19.51 5.26
N GLY A 35 -1.08 -19.71 4.01
CA GLY A 35 -1.39 -20.91 3.23
C GLY A 35 -2.83 -20.99 2.72
N GLU A 36 -3.54 -19.85 2.67
CA GLU A 36 -4.92 -19.73 2.19
C GLU A 36 -5.01 -19.44 0.69
N ALA A 37 -3.90 -19.05 0.06
CA ALA A 37 -3.80 -18.80 -1.38
C ALA A 37 -2.48 -19.33 -1.97
N ALA A 38 -2.45 -19.50 -3.29
CA ALA A 38 -1.22 -19.81 -4.01
C ALA A 38 -0.26 -18.62 -3.98
N ASP A 39 1.04 -18.92 -3.90
CA ASP A 39 2.09 -17.91 -3.98
C ASP A 39 2.26 -17.45 -5.43
N LEU A 40 1.65 -16.32 -5.74
CA LEU A 40 1.75 -15.68 -7.06
C LEU A 40 2.70 -14.49 -6.98
N PRO A 41 3.53 -14.27 -8.01
CA PRO A 41 4.34 -13.07 -8.08
C PRO A 41 3.46 -11.82 -8.05
N VAL A 42 3.90 -10.76 -7.38
CA VAL A 42 3.18 -9.48 -7.33
C VAL A 42 2.90 -8.88 -8.73
N THR A 43 3.69 -9.26 -9.73
CA THR A 43 3.47 -8.89 -11.14
C THR A 43 2.17 -9.45 -11.72
N GLU A 44 1.57 -10.48 -11.11
CA GLU A 44 0.27 -11.02 -11.48
C GLU A 44 -0.90 -10.21 -10.90
N LEU A 45 -0.63 -9.24 -10.02
CA LEU A 45 -1.58 -8.24 -9.54
C LEU A 45 -1.22 -6.87 -10.15
N PRO A 46 -1.52 -6.64 -11.44
CA PRO A 46 -1.06 -5.44 -12.14
C PRO A 46 -1.64 -4.17 -11.50
N PRO A 47 -0.86 -3.07 -11.47
CA PRO A 47 -1.36 -1.81 -10.94
C PRO A 47 -2.47 -1.22 -11.83
N PRO A 48 -3.38 -0.42 -11.27
CA PRO A 48 -4.43 0.22 -12.05
C PRO A 48 -3.84 1.26 -13.02
N PRO A 49 -4.54 1.53 -14.13
CA PRO A 49 -4.12 2.56 -15.08
C PRO A 49 -4.12 3.93 -14.43
N LEU A 50 -3.14 4.76 -14.83
CA LEU A 50 -3.00 6.11 -14.32
C LEU A 50 -3.81 7.11 -15.16
N PRO A 51 -4.73 7.89 -14.57
CA PRO A 51 -5.48 8.89 -15.30
C PRO A 51 -4.55 10.01 -15.81
N ALA A 52 -4.98 10.71 -16.87
CA ALA A 52 -4.38 11.97 -17.27
C ALA A 52 -4.65 13.04 -16.20
N ASP A 53 -3.80 14.08 -16.14
CA ASP A 53 -4.00 15.28 -15.33
C ASP A 53 -4.00 15.09 -13.79
N ALA A 54 -3.48 13.95 -13.30
CA ALA A 54 -3.26 13.69 -11.89
C ALA A 54 -1.78 13.90 -11.50
N ILE A 55 -1.49 14.76 -10.52
CA ILE A 55 -0.12 15.03 -10.05
C ILE A 55 0.59 13.74 -9.59
N TYR A 56 -0.12 12.88 -8.86
CA TYR A 56 0.37 11.57 -8.46
C TYR A 56 0.80 10.73 -9.68
N ALA A 57 -0.02 10.70 -10.73
CA ALA A 57 0.29 9.98 -11.95
C ALA A 57 1.54 10.54 -12.65
N ASP A 58 1.72 11.86 -12.63
CA ASP A 58 2.88 12.51 -13.21
C ASP A 58 4.16 12.18 -12.44
N VAL A 59 4.12 12.08 -11.11
CA VAL A 59 5.25 11.60 -10.30
C VAL A 59 5.62 10.17 -10.68
N VAL A 60 4.63 9.27 -10.75
CA VAL A 60 4.85 7.85 -11.12
C VAL A 60 5.47 7.73 -12.51
N ARG A 61 4.98 8.50 -13.49
CA ARG A 61 5.53 8.54 -14.86
C ARG A 61 6.92 9.17 -14.92
N HIS A 62 7.14 10.28 -14.21
CA HIS A 62 8.41 11.01 -14.21
C HIS A 62 9.58 10.14 -13.75
N PHE A 63 9.35 9.35 -12.69
CA PHE A 63 10.35 8.42 -12.16
C PHE A 63 10.29 7.02 -12.79
N GLN A 64 9.45 6.82 -13.82
CA GLN A 64 9.30 5.54 -14.54
C GLN A 64 9.04 4.34 -13.62
N MET A 65 8.23 4.54 -12.59
CA MET A 65 8.00 3.53 -11.55
C MET A 65 7.25 2.33 -12.10
N GLY A 66 7.78 1.13 -11.86
CA GLY A 66 7.10 -0.13 -12.11
C GLY A 66 6.20 -0.53 -10.94
N THR A 67 5.75 -1.78 -10.94
CA THR A 67 4.88 -2.34 -9.89
C THR A 67 5.49 -2.19 -8.49
N GLN A 68 6.77 -2.53 -8.34
CA GLN A 68 7.44 -2.58 -7.04
C GLN A 68 7.67 -1.19 -6.47
N GLU A 69 8.19 -0.25 -7.28
CA GLU A 69 8.42 1.13 -6.85
C GLU A 69 7.12 1.82 -6.45
N ARG A 70 6.04 1.56 -7.20
CA ARG A 70 4.71 2.10 -6.92
C ARG A 70 4.15 1.55 -5.60
N LEU A 71 4.32 0.27 -5.29
CA LEU A 71 3.91 -0.30 -4.00
C LEU A 71 4.69 0.30 -2.83
N VAL A 72 6.01 0.47 -2.97
CA VAL A 72 6.83 1.10 -1.92
C VAL A 72 6.37 2.54 -1.67
N LEU A 73 6.10 3.30 -2.74
CA LEU A 73 5.54 4.65 -2.62
C LEU A 73 4.17 4.64 -1.91
N LEU A 74 3.28 3.72 -2.28
CA LEU A 74 1.96 3.61 -1.67
C LEU A 74 2.03 3.19 -0.20
N LEU A 75 2.93 2.28 0.17
CA LEU A 75 3.19 1.96 1.58
C LEU A 75 3.65 3.19 2.35
N ALA A 76 4.54 4.01 1.79
CA ALA A 76 4.98 5.25 2.44
C ALA A 76 3.84 6.27 2.61
N LEU A 77 2.88 6.30 1.68
CA LEU A 77 1.73 7.20 1.72
C LEU A 77 0.58 6.69 2.59
N ALA A 78 0.41 5.37 2.72
CA ALA A 78 -0.72 4.75 3.38
C ALA A 78 -0.97 5.26 4.82
N PRO A 79 0.05 5.46 5.69
CA PRO A 79 -0.17 6.00 7.04
C PRO A 79 -0.86 7.37 7.06
N HIS A 80 -0.74 8.15 5.99
CA HIS A 80 -1.26 9.51 5.89
C HIS A 80 -2.57 9.60 5.12
N VAL A 81 -2.83 8.69 4.19
CA VAL A 81 -3.97 8.73 3.27
C VAL A 81 -5.05 7.71 3.64
N CYS A 82 -4.63 6.50 4.01
CA CYS A 82 -5.52 5.35 4.22
C CYS A 82 -4.95 4.42 5.30
N PRO A 83 -4.74 4.92 6.54
CA PRO A 83 -4.01 4.18 7.59
C PRO A 83 -4.62 2.82 7.93
N GLN A 84 -5.95 2.70 7.81
CA GLN A 84 -6.69 1.46 8.06
C GLN A 84 -6.29 0.29 7.14
N LEU A 85 -5.66 0.55 5.98
CA LEU A 85 -5.14 -0.53 5.12
C LEU A 85 -4.02 -1.31 5.79
N LEU A 86 -3.36 -0.70 6.77
CA LEU A 86 -2.22 -1.28 7.47
C LEU A 86 -2.63 -2.08 8.71
N ASP A 87 -3.94 -2.13 9.03
CA ASP A 87 -4.43 -2.77 10.25
C ASP A 87 -4.12 -4.27 10.30
N MET A 88 -4.04 -4.93 9.13
CA MET A 88 -3.67 -6.35 9.02
C MET A 88 -2.28 -6.65 9.60
N PHE A 89 -1.36 -5.68 9.59
CA PHE A 89 -0.03 -5.84 10.17
C PHE A 89 -0.01 -5.85 11.70
N PHE A 90 -1.13 -5.57 12.37
CA PHE A 90 -1.27 -5.80 13.80
C PHE A 90 -1.53 -7.27 14.16
N THR A 91 -1.74 -8.15 13.18
CA THR A 91 -1.93 -9.60 13.38
C THR A 91 -0.85 -10.16 14.30
N LYS A 92 -1.28 -10.91 15.32
CA LYS A 92 -0.40 -11.49 16.33
C LYS A 92 -0.18 -12.96 16.04
N ASN A 93 1.04 -13.40 16.28
CA ASN A 93 1.35 -14.80 16.44
C ASN A 93 0.79 -15.27 17.80
N GLU A 94 -0.17 -16.21 17.78
CA GLU A 94 -0.84 -16.69 18.99
C GLU A 94 0.11 -17.42 19.95
N THR A 95 1.12 -18.11 19.43
CA THR A 95 2.10 -18.86 20.23
C THR A 95 2.96 -17.93 21.09
N TYR A 96 3.42 -16.81 20.52
CA TYR A 96 4.33 -15.89 21.21
C TYR A 96 3.66 -14.63 21.78
N GLY A 97 2.36 -14.42 21.49
CA GLY A 97 1.60 -13.26 21.95
C GLY A 97 2.08 -11.91 21.39
N ARG A 98 2.86 -11.92 20.30
CA ARG A 98 3.44 -10.73 19.67
C ARG A 98 3.23 -10.70 18.16
N GLY A 99 3.46 -9.56 17.52
CA GLY A 99 3.42 -9.46 16.04
C GLY A 99 4.53 -10.29 15.38
N PHE A 100 4.33 -10.67 14.13
CA PHE A 100 5.34 -11.34 13.32
C PHE A 100 6.44 -10.33 12.98
N SER A 101 7.70 -10.64 13.34
CA SER A 101 8.83 -9.74 13.06
C SER A 101 9.11 -9.61 11.57
N GLU A 102 8.72 -10.60 10.77
CA GLU A 102 8.89 -10.64 9.32
C GLU A 102 8.04 -9.56 8.61
N PHE A 103 6.92 -9.16 9.21
CA PHE A 103 6.06 -8.10 8.65
C PHE A 103 6.63 -6.71 8.90
N GLY A 104 7.61 -6.58 9.80
CA GLY A 104 8.22 -5.31 10.17
C GLY A 104 7.25 -4.32 10.81
N GLY A 105 7.51 -3.05 10.53
CA GLY A 105 6.69 -1.95 10.94
C GLY A 105 6.89 -1.46 12.37
N ILE A 106 6.61 -0.19 12.58
CA ILE A 106 6.65 0.47 13.87
C ILE A 106 5.23 0.78 14.30
N LYS A 107 4.84 0.24 15.45
CA LYS A 107 3.55 0.55 16.08
C LYS A 107 3.68 1.88 16.83
N GLY A 108 2.79 2.82 16.55
CA GLY A 108 2.80 4.10 17.23
C GLY A 108 2.59 3.92 18.74
N HIS A 109 3.41 4.60 19.55
CA HIS A 109 3.23 4.62 21.01
C HIS A 109 2.24 5.70 21.47
N GLN A 110 2.10 6.78 20.70
CA GLN A 110 1.23 7.93 21.01
C GLN A 110 -0.05 7.95 20.16
N HIS A 111 -0.11 7.13 19.11
CA HIS A 111 -1.29 6.92 18.27
C HIS A 111 -1.34 5.45 17.86
N SER A 112 -2.53 4.88 17.68
CA SER A 112 -2.71 3.45 17.34
C SER A 112 -2.41 3.12 15.87
N GLY A 113 -1.52 3.87 15.22
CA GLY A 113 -1.20 3.69 13.81
C GLY A 113 -0.02 2.75 13.59
N PHE A 114 0.11 2.27 12.36
CA PHE A 114 1.21 1.46 11.88
C PHE A 114 2.06 2.25 10.89
N LEU A 115 3.38 2.25 11.08
CA LEU A 115 4.32 2.83 10.13
C LEU A 115 5.08 1.69 9.45
N PRO A 116 4.93 1.49 8.13
CA PRO A 116 5.63 0.42 7.42
C PRO A 116 7.14 0.68 7.38
N THR A 117 7.92 -0.40 7.40
CA THR A 117 9.39 -0.37 7.26
C THR A 117 9.84 -1.07 5.98
N GLY A 118 11.15 -1.19 5.79
CA GLY A 118 11.71 -1.96 4.67
C GLY A 118 11.31 -3.43 4.70
N GLU A 119 11.17 -4.01 5.89
CA GLU A 119 10.65 -5.37 6.07
C GLU A 119 9.18 -5.47 5.63
N THR A 120 8.35 -4.47 5.92
CA THR A 120 6.96 -4.43 5.42
C THR A 120 6.90 -4.35 3.89
N ALA A 121 7.84 -3.65 3.26
CA ALA A 121 7.94 -3.58 1.80
C ALA A 121 8.46 -4.88 1.16
N ALA A 122 9.29 -5.64 1.88
CA ALA A 122 9.82 -6.92 1.42
C ALA A 122 8.84 -8.09 1.66
N PHE A 123 7.98 -7.96 2.69
CA PHE A 123 6.94 -8.90 3.04
C PHE A 123 5.85 -9.04 1.97
#